data_AF-A4CYI8-F1
#
_entry.id   AF-A4CYI8-F1
#
_cell.length_a   1.000
_cell.length_b   1.000
_cell.length_c   1.000
_cell.angle_alpha   90.00
_cell.angle_beta   90.00
_cell.angle_gamma   90.00
#
_symmetry.space_group_name_H-M   'P 1'
#
loop_
_entity.id
_entity.type
_entity.pdbx_description
1 polymer ?
#
loop_
_entity_poly.entity_id
_entity_poly.type
_entity_poly.pdbx_seq_one_letter_code
_entity_poly.pdbx_strand_id
1 'polypeptide(L)'
;MLRHARVVCGDGVMKQTYLALVIAGVLHSLPVMAAPLTHEAYPSAFSDFFEEQSQRIDVEVAGAASSVKVASSVTYETYRIDAGASVTALGDYLRQQHLSPLAVSTIIATLQQGIQANPHCQGELALCVPTVKTGDAEYVYDFDNSKLRIFVSPEMLRNKTGKVDYYPEKRENNALINYSDAYVYTDSDNNSNVNWTNNAVLGLP
;
A
#
# COMPACT_ATOMS: atom_id res chain seq x y z
N MET A 1 7.68 55.54 9.25
CA MET A 1 7.36 56.56 10.27
C MET A 1 5.87 56.87 10.18
N LEU A 2 5.21 57.07 11.34
CA LEU A 2 3.81 57.51 11.61
C LEU A 2 2.70 56.46 11.32
N ARG A 3 2.13 55.79 12.35
CA ARG A 3 1.18 56.22 13.43
C ARG A 3 -0.25 56.49 12.91
N HIS A 4 -1.16 55.55 13.19
CA HIS A 4 -2.26 55.64 14.18
C HIS A 4 -3.45 56.51 13.75
N ALA A 5 -4.63 55.87 13.67
CA ALA A 5 -5.91 56.53 13.92
C ALA A 5 -6.75 55.63 14.84
N ARG A 6 -6.90 56.08 16.09
CA ARG A 6 -7.97 55.69 17.02
C ARG A 6 -9.23 56.44 16.63
N VAL A 7 -10.40 55.82 16.80
CA VAL A 7 -11.66 56.54 16.98
C VAL A 7 -12.11 56.37 18.43
N VAL A 8 -12.49 57.51 19.00
CA VAL A 8 -12.84 57.77 20.39
C VAL A 8 -14.36 57.71 20.57
N CYS A 9 -14.76 57.31 21.77
CA CYS A 9 -16.12 57.24 22.31
C CYS A 9 -16.91 58.56 22.24
N GLY A 10 -18.24 58.46 22.21
CA GLY A 10 -19.17 59.54 22.52
C GLY A 10 -20.15 59.10 23.60
N ASP A 11 -20.06 59.77 24.75
CA ASP A 11 -20.93 59.67 25.92
C ASP A 11 -22.35 60.21 25.66
N GLY A 12 -23.33 59.69 26.39
CA GLY A 12 -24.67 60.27 26.49
C GLY A 12 -25.49 59.64 27.60
N VAL A 13 -25.80 60.45 28.61
CA VAL A 13 -26.14 60.08 29.99
C VAL A 13 -27.59 60.44 30.35
N MET A 14 -28.21 59.65 31.26
CA MET A 14 -29.37 59.94 32.15
C MET A 14 -30.75 60.16 31.48
N LYS A 15 -31.92 59.77 32.03
CA LYS A 15 -32.36 59.63 33.43
C LYS A 15 -33.78 59.00 33.47
N GLN A 16 -34.10 58.28 34.56
CA GLN A 16 -35.41 58.27 35.28
C GLN A 16 -36.68 57.75 34.54
N THR A 17 -37.62 56.93 35.06
CA THR A 17 -37.94 56.34 36.37
C THR A 17 -39.17 55.41 36.18
N TYR A 18 -39.44 54.51 37.16
CA TYR A 18 -40.66 53.69 37.38
C TYR A 18 -40.86 52.49 36.42
N LEU A 19 -41.29 51.29 36.82
CA LEU A 19 -42.15 50.87 37.93
C LEU A 19 -41.82 49.41 38.27
N ALA A 20 -41.88 49.05 39.55
CA ALA A 20 -41.65 47.70 40.05
C ALA A 20 -42.79 46.73 39.67
N LEU A 21 -42.44 45.48 39.34
CA LEU A 21 -43.32 44.34 39.53
C LEU A 21 -42.49 43.11 39.91
N VAL A 22 -42.71 42.67 41.14
CA VAL A 22 -42.10 41.51 41.79
C VAL A 22 -42.70 40.25 41.16
N ILE A 23 -41.87 39.41 40.55
CA ILE A 23 -42.20 37.99 40.37
C ILE A 23 -41.01 37.18 40.89
N ALA A 24 -41.19 36.67 42.11
CA ALA A 24 -40.36 35.63 42.68
C ALA A 24 -40.57 34.35 41.87
N GLY A 25 -39.54 33.93 41.13
CA GLY A 25 -39.51 32.69 40.37
C GLY A 25 -38.12 32.10 40.43
N VAL A 26 -37.82 31.39 41.53
CA VAL A 26 -36.59 30.63 41.70
C VAL A 26 -36.64 29.42 40.77
N LEU A 27 -36.07 29.54 39.57
CA LEU A 27 -35.69 28.39 38.75
C LEU A 27 -34.19 28.16 38.91
N HIS A 28 -33.84 27.09 39.62
CA HIS A 28 -32.47 26.59 39.70
C HIS A 28 -32.06 26.07 38.33
N SER A 29 -31.21 26.80 37.63
CA SER A 29 -30.47 26.29 36.47
C SER A 29 -29.42 25.29 36.96
N LEU A 30 -29.78 24.00 36.95
CA LEU A 30 -28.81 22.91 37.07
C LEU A 30 -27.89 22.96 35.83
N PRO A 31 -26.56 23.04 36.00
CA PRO A 31 -25.65 22.79 34.90
C PRO A 31 -25.77 21.32 34.53
N VAL A 32 -26.30 21.02 33.34
CA VAL A 32 -26.18 19.70 32.73
C VAL A 32 -24.70 19.47 32.51
N MET A 33 -24.09 18.66 33.38
CA MET A 33 -22.79 18.05 33.13
C MET A 33 -22.95 17.17 31.90
N ALA A 34 -22.55 17.69 30.74
CA ALA A 34 -22.31 16.88 29.57
C ALA A 34 -21.15 15.94 29.91
N ALA A 35 -21.48 14.72 30.31
CA ALA A 35 -20.50 13.65 30.37
C ALA A 35 -19.91 13.48 28.95
N PRO A 36 -18.58 13.43 28.80
CA PRO A 36 -18.00 13.05 27.52
C PRO A 36 -18.53 11.66 27.16
N LEU A 37 -19.02 11.51 25.92
CA LEU A 37 -19.34 10.22 25.31
C LEU A 37 -18.03 9.45 25.16
N THR A 38 -17.58 8.78 26.23
CA THR A 38 -16.43 7.89 26.17
C THR A 38 -16.91 6.48 25.91
N HIS A 39 -16.44 5.97 24.76
CA HIS A 39 -16.27 4.56 24.40
C HIS A 39 -17.56 3.75 24.24
N GLU A 40 -17.75 3.23 23.03
CA GLU A 40 -18.80 2.27 22.72
C GLU A 40 -18.74 1.12 23.72
N ALA A 41 -19.82 0.96 24.49
CA ALA A 41 -19.96 -0.15 25.42
C ALA A 41 -20.32 -1.40 24.62
N TYR A 42 -19.30 -2.09 24.11
CA TYR A 42 -19.49 -3.43 23.57
C TYR A 42 -19.91 -4.40 24.69
N PRO A 43 -20.76 -5.40 24.40
CA PRO A 43 -21.17 -6.36 25.41
C PRO A 43 -19.93 -7.11 25.95
N SER A 44 -19.90 -7.40 27.24
CA SER A 44 -18.74 -8.03 27.91
C SER A 44 -18.34 -9.40 27.36
N ALA A 45 -19.20 -10.05 26.58
CA ALA A 45 -18.88 -11.29 25.88
C ALA A 45 -18.04 -11.08 24.60
N PHE A 46 -17.84 -9.83 24.17
CA PHE A 46 -17.05 -9.46 22.99
C PHE A 46 -15.78 -8.68 23.33
N SER A 47 -15.49 -8.42 24.62
CA SER A 47 -14.29 -7.69 25.04
C SER A 47 -13.01 -8.34 24.56
N ASP A 48 -12.97 -9.67 24.56
CA ASP A 48 -11.79 -10.48 24.27
C ASP A 48 -11.32 -10.34 22.81
N PHE A 49 -12.20 -9.88 21.91
CA PHE A 49 -11.87 -9.60 20.51
C PHE A 49 -11.15 -8.26 20.32
N PHE A 50 -11.29 -7.34 21.28
CA PHE A 50 -10.61 -6.03 21.26
C PHE A 50 -9.33 -6.04 22.10
N GLU A 51 -9.04 -7.13 22.78
CA GLU A 51 -7.77 -7.32 23.47
C GLU A 51 -6.64 -7.59 22.46
N GLU A 52 -5.48 -7.00 22.73
CA GLU A 52 -4.30 -7.19 21.89
C GLU A 52 -3.79 -8.62 22.03
N GLN A 53 -3.75 -9.35 20.93
CA GLN A 53 -3.32 -10.75 20.87
C GLN A 53 -1.97 -10.86 20.17
N SER A 54 -1.07 -11.66 20.76
CA SER A 54 0.19 -12.03 20.12
C SER A 54 -0.05 -13.21 19.17
N GLN A 55 0.07 -12.98 17.86
CA GLN A 55 -0.18 -13.99 16.83
C GLN A 55 0.96 -14.07 15.80
N ARG A 56 1.00 -15.15 15.03
CA ARG A 56 1.89 -15.26 13.86
C ARG A 56 1.13 -14.95 12.59
N ILE A 57 1.41 -13.78 12.02
CA ILE A 57 0.74 -13.25 10.85
C ILE A 57 1.56 -13.55 9.60
N ASP A 58 0.87 -13.98 8.55
CA ASP A 58 1.44 -14.17 7.23
C ASP A 58 1.45 -12.84 6.47
N VAL A 59 2.64 -12.33 6.17
CA VAL A 59 2.82 -11.02 5.53
C VAL A 59 3.26 -11.20 4.09
N GLU A 60 2.56 -10.57 3.16
CA GLU A 60 2.92 -10.58 1.74
C GLU A 60 2.88 -9.19 1.12
N VAL A 61 3.73 -8.96 0.12
CA VAL A 61 3.56 -7.86 -0.83
C VAL A 61 2.49 -8.29 -1.85
N ALA A 62 1.51 -7.43 -2.10
CA ALA A 62 0.44 -7.72 -3.05
C ALA A 62 1.00 -8.10 -4.43
N GLY A 63 0.60 -9.27 -4.94
CA GLY A 63 1.08 -9.81 -6.21
C GLY A 63 2.39 -10.60 -6.14
N ALA A 64 3.04 -10.69 -4.97
CA ALA A 64 4.19 -11.56 -4.77
C ALA A 64 3.77 -13.04 -4.67
N ALA A 65 4.66 -13.94 -5.10
CA ALA A 65 4.43 -15.38 -5.04
C ALA A 65 4.74 -16.01 -3.66
N SER A 66 5.31 -15.23 -2.74
CA SER A 66 5.73 -15.72 -1.42
C SER A 66 5.35 -14.74 -0.31
N SER A 67 5.29 -15.26 0.90
CA SER A 67 4.99 -14.55 2.13
C SER A 67 6.01 -14.87 3.22
N VAL A 68 5.96 -14.12 4.33
CA VAL A 68 6.78 -14.34 5.53
C VAL A 68 5.91 -14.36 6.77
N LYS A 69 6.12 -15.34 7.65
CA LYS A 69 5.43 -15.39 8.95
C LYS A 69 6.19 -14.60 10.00
N VAL A 70 5.53 -13.66 10.66
CA VAL A 70 6.11 -12.81 11.70
C VAL A 70 5.25 -12.81 12.96
N ALA A 71 5.86 -12.70 14.13
CA ALA A 71 5.12 -12.45 15.36
C ALA A 71 4.63 -11.00 15.40
N SER A 72 3.38 -10.79 15.78
CA SER A 72 2.71 -9.49 15.78
C SER A 72 1.68 -9.39 16.89
N SER A 73 1.53 -8.18 17.40
CA SER A 73 0.48 -7.78 18.34
C SER A 73 -0.69 -7.22 17.52
N VAL A 74 -1.86 -7.85 17.61
CA VAL A 74 -3.01 -7.56 16.72
C VAL A 74 -4.34 -7.48 17.48
N THR A 75 -5.28 -6.72 16.93
CA THR A 75 -6.72 -6.74 17.27
C THR A 75 -7.50 -6.78 15.96
N TYR A 76 -8.84 -6.79 15.99
CA TYR A 76 -9.64 -6.59 14.76
C TYR A 76 -9.35 -5.26 14.06
N GLU A 77 -8.92 -4.24 14.81
CA GLU A 77 -8.76 -2.87 14.30
C GLU A 77 -7.30 -2.46 14.12
N THR A 78 -6.35 -3.22 14.67
CA THR A 78 -4.96 -2.79 14.70
C THR A 78 -3.99 -3.93 14.40
N TYR A 79 -2.90 -3.58 13.76
CA TYR A 79 -1.78 -4.47 13.52
C TYR A 79 -0.48 -3.79 13.93
N ARG A 80 0.38 -4.48 14.69
CA ARG A 80 1.73 -4.04 15.03
C ARG A 80 2.71 -5.20 14.99
N ILE A 81 3.83 -5.04 14.32
CA ILE A 81 4.87 -6.08 14.29
C ILE A 81 5.69 -6.07 15.59
N ASP A 82 5.98 -7.26 16.12
CA ASP A 82 6.83 -7.39 17.30
C ASP A 82 8.30 -7.11 16.98
N ALA A 83 9.04 -6.58 17.95
CA ALA A 83 10.46 -6.29 17.78
C ALA A 83 11.33 -7.57 17.66
N GLY A 84 12.59 -7.39 17.27
CA GLY A 84 13.58 -8.47 17.23
C GLY A 84 13.49 -9.30 15.94
N ALA A 85 13.34 -10.62 16.07
CA ALA A 85 13.45 -11.55 14.94
C ALA A 85 12.42 -11.30 13.84
N SER A 86 11.19 -10.89 14.19
CA SER A 86 10.12 -10.56 13.24
C SER A 86 10.48 -9.40 12.33
N VAL A 87 11.06 -8.33 12.89
CA VAL A 87 11.51 -7.16 12.12
C VAL A 87 12.62 -7.54 11.14
N THR A 88 13.58 -8.34 11.58
CA THR A 88 14.67 -8.82 10.71
C THR A 88 14.11 -9.68 9.57
N ALA A 89 13.24 -10.64 9.89
CA ALA A 89 12.62 -11.53 8.91
C ALA A 89 11.78 -10.76 7.88
N LEU A 90 10.97 -9.79 8.33
CA LEU A 90 10.22 -8.93 7.42
C LEU A 90 11.15 -8.07 6.55
N GLY A 91 12.21 -7.50 7.13
CA GLY A 91 13.18 -6.71 6.38
C GLY A 91 13.93 -7.49 5.32
N ASP A 92 14.30 -8.74 5.62
CA ASP A 92 14.88 -9.67 4.64
C ASP A 92 13.90 -9.99 3.51
N TYR A 93 12.65 -10.32 3.87
CA TYR A 93 11.59 -10.59 2.90
C TYR A 93 11.33 -9.40 1.97
N LEU A 94 11.16 -8.19 2.49
CA LEU A 94 10.90 -7.00 1.67
C LEU A 94 12.07 -6.69 0.72
N ARG A 95 13.32 -6.92 1.15
CA ARG A 95 14.49 -6.81 0.27
C ARG A 95 14.49 -7.86 -0.84
N GLN A 96 14.06 -9.09 -0.54
CA GLN A 96 13.89 -10.14 -1.55
C GLN A 96 12.80 -9.79 -2.56
N GLN A 97 11.73 -9.11 -2.12
CA GLN A 97 10.70 -8.52 -2.99
C GLN A 97 11.16 -7.25 -3.74
N HIS A 98 12.47 -6.97 -3.74
CA HIS A 98 13.09 -5.87 -4.48
C HIS A 98 12.65 -4.46 -4.05
N LEU A 99 12.18 -4.26 -2.81
CA LEU A 99 11.95 -2.91 -2.28
C LEU A 99 13.29 -2.19 -2.04
N SER A 100 13.27 -0.87 -2.23
CA SER A 100 14.41 -0.01 -1.94
C SER A 100 14.71 -0.01 -0.43
N PRO A 101 15.98 0.21 -0.01
CA PRO A 101 16.30 0.27 1.42
C PRO A 101 15.46 1.28 2.20
N LEU A 102 15.17 2.43 1.59
CA LEU A 102 14.30 3.46 2.17
C LEU A 102 12.85 2.96 2.34
N ALA A 103 12.31 2.28 1.34
CA ALA A 103 10.98 1.68 1.42
C ALA A 103 10.91 0.63 2.54
N VAL A 104 11.92 -0.24 2.65
CA VAL A 104 12.02 -1.26 3.70
C VAL A 104 12.02 -0.61 5.08
N SER A 105 12.87 0.39 5.32
CA SER A 105 12.92 1.07 6.61
C SER A 105 11.61 1.79 6.95
N THR A 106 10.97 2.40 5.95
CA THR A 106 9.70 3.11 6.13
C THR A 106 8.58 2.16 6.53
N ILE A 107 8.42 1.05 5.78
CA ILE A 107 7.39 0.05 6.07
C ILE A 107 7.60 -0.58 7.45
N ILE A 108 8.83 -0.94 7.80
CA ILE A 108 9.13 -1.50 9.13
C ILE A 108 8.77 -0.49 10.23
N ALA A 109 9.19 0.77 10.09
CA ALA A 109 8.90 1.80 11.09
C ALA A 109 7.39 2.00 11.27
N THR A 110 6.63 2.06 10.17
CA THR A 110 5.16 2.16 10.20
C THR A 110 4.53 0.98 10.92
N LEU A 111 4.93 -0.26 10.59
CA LEU A 111 4.37 -1.45 11.22
C LEU A 111 4.78 -1.61 12.69
N GLN A 112 5.94 -1.07 13.10
CA GLN A 112 6.36 -1.06 14.51
C GLN A 112 5.59 -0.02 15.34
N GLN A 113 5.23 1.12 14.75
CA GLN A 113 4.33 2.09 15.37
C GLN A 113 2.90 1.54 15.50
N GLY A 114 2.53 0.68 14.56
CA GLY A 114 1.20 0.09 14.46
C GLY A 114 0.34 0.83 13.45
N ILE A 115 -0.53 0.09 12.79
CA ILE A 115 -1.45 0.59 11.77
C ILE A 115 -2.89 0.28 12.15
N GLN A 116 -3.80 1.11 11.66
CA GLN A 116 -5.23 0.81 11.66
C GLN A 116 -5.53 -0.22 10.56
N ALA A 117 -6.36 -1.21 10.88
CA ALA A 117 -6.80 -2.22 9.94
C ALA A 117 -7.80 -1.60 8.97
N ASN A 118 -7.48 -1.68 7.67
CA ASN A 118 -8.44 -1.52 6.58
C ASN A 118 -9.24 -0.20 6.54
N PRO A 119 -8.65 0.99 6.78
CA PRO A 119 -9.40 2.26 6.89
C PRO A 119 -10.16 2.66 5.63
N HIS A 120 -9.83 2.06 4.47
CA HIS A 120 -10.42 2.37 3.17
C HIS A 120 -11.05 1.16 2.48
N CYS A 121 -11.22 0.03 3.18
CA CYS A 121 -11.88 -1.15 2.63
C CYS A 121 -13.34 -1.20 3.08
N GLN A 122 -14.24 -1.46 2.15
CA GLN A 122 -15.66 -1.73 2.43
C GLN A 122 -16.03 -3.09 1.84
N GLY A 123 -16.76 -3.90 2.61
CA GLY A 123 -17.18 -5.24 2.19
C GLY A 123 -16.08 -6.30 2.37
N GLU A 124 -15.93 -7.18 1.39
CA GLU A 124 -15.04 -8.35 1.48
C GLU A 124 -13.56 -7.95 1.38
N LEU A 125 -12.79 -8.18 2.46
CA LEU A 125 -11.38 -7.81 2.54
C LEU A 125 -10.53 -8.46 1.43
N ALA A 126 -10.86 -9.69 1.01
CA ALA A 126 -10.17 -10.38 -0.07
C ALA A 126 -10.13 -9.56 -1.38
N LEU A 127 -11.21 -8.82 -1.66
CA LEU A 127 -11.37 -7.98 -2.85
C LEU A 127 -10.87 -6.54 -2.67
N CYS A 128 -10.46 -6.15 -1.45
CA CYS A 128 -9.99 -4.80 -1.20
C CYS A 128 -8.64 -4.54 -1.88
N VAL A 129 -8.60 -3.48 -2.68
CA VAL A 129 -7.39 -2.92 -3.29
C VAL A 129 -7.34 -1.43 -2.94
N PRO A 130 -6.50 -1.02 -1.97
CA PRO A 130 -6.39 0.38 -1.56
C PRO A 130 -5.74 1.22 -2.66
N THR A 131 -6.05 2.52 -2.68
CA THR A 131 -5.37 3.47 -3.56
C THR A 131 -4.02 3.84 -2.96
N VAL A 132 -2.93 3.40 -3.58
CA VAL A 132 -1.57 3.66 -3.10
C VAL A 132 -1.07 4.99 -3.66
N LYS A 133 -0.66 5.91 -2.77
CA LYS A 133 -0.03 7.18 -3.17
C LYS A 133 1.42 6.95 -3.61
N THR A 134 1.92 7.82 -4.46
CA THR A 134 3.31 7.81 -4.92
C THR A 134 4.28 7.89 -3.74
N GLY A 135 5.17 6.91 -3.62
CA GLY A 135 6.18 6.80 -2.57
C GLY A 135 5.69 6.17 -1.26
N ASP A 136 4.40 5.80 -1.17
CA ASP A 136 3.79 5.26 0.03
C ASP A 136 3.40 3.77 -0.11
N ALA A 137 3.09 3.15 1.03
CA ALA A 137 2.52 1.82 1.10
C ALA A 137 1.18 1.85 1.84
N GLU A 138 0.24 1.04 1.38
CA GLU A 138 -1.06 0.82 2.01
C GLU A 138 -1.17 -0.62 2.50
N TYR A 139 -2.03 -0.85 3.48
CA TYR A 139 -2.08 -2.09 4.22
C TYR A 139 -3.50 -2.62 4.32
N VAL A 140 -3.67 -3.91 4.07
CA VAL A 140 -4.93 -4.63 4.29
C VAL A 140 -4.65 -5.81 5.20
N TYR A 141 -5.21 -5.77 6.41
CA TYR A 141 -5.06 -6.81 7.42
C TYR A 141 -6.35 -7.61 7.55
N ASP A 142 -6.26 -8.91 7.31
CA ASP A 142 -7.33 -9.87 7.48
C ASP A 142 -7.08 -10.66 8.78
N PHE A 143 -7.84 -10.32 9.82
CA PHE A 143 -7.71 -10.91 11.15
C PHE A 143 -8.04 -12.41 11.13
N ASP A 144 -9.15 -12.78 10.47
CA ASP A 144 -9.66 -14.16 10.42
C ASP A 144 -8.68 -15.10 9.71
N ASN A 145 -8.05 -14.62 8.64
CA ASN A 145 -7.04 -15.39 7.89
C ASN A 145 -5.61 -15.18 8.39
N SER A 146 -5.41 -14.40 9.47
CA SER A 146 -4.10 -14.05 10.01
C SER A 146 -3.12 -13.58 8.91
N LYS A 147 -3.58 -12.66 8.06
CA LYS A 147 -2.86 -12.27 6.84
C LYS A 147 -2.77 -10.74 6.68
N LEU A 148 -1.57 -10.23 6.44
CA LEU A 148 -1.33 -8.83 6.08
C LEU A 148 -0.86 -8.74 4.63
N ARG A 149 -1.57 -7.96 3.82
CA ARG A 149 -1.15 -7.57 2.47
C ARG A 149 -0.62 -6.14 2.46
N ILE A 150 0.55 -5.98 1.88
CA ILE A 150 1.22 -4.69 1.70
C ILE A 150 1.14 -4.30 0.23
N PHE A 151 0.50 -3.18 -0.06
CA PHE A 151 0.41 -2.59 -1.39
C PHE A 151 1.42 -1.47 -1.48
N VAL A 152 2.41 -1.59 -2.36
CA VAL A 152 3.52 -0.63 -2.48
C VAL A 152 3.46 0.14 -3.78
N SER A 153 3.84 1.41 -3.76
CA SER A 153 3.95 2.19 -4.98
C SER A 153 5.17 1.73 -5.82
N PRO A 154 5.15 1.87 -7.16
CA PRO A 154 6.29 1.48 -8.00
C PRO A 154 7.61 2.16 -7.63
N GLU A 155 7.57 3.39 -7.13
CA GLU A 155 8.74 4.18 -6.73
C GLU A 155 9.45 3.60 -5.49
N MET A 156 8.73 2.80 -4.70
CA MET A 156 9.32 2.09 -3.56
C MET A 156 10.19 0.91 -3.99
N LEU A 157 10.05 0.43 -5.22
CA LEU A 157 10.85 -0.66 -5.77
C LEU A 157 12.25 -0.17 -6.13
N ARG A 158 13.23 -1.06 -6.05
CA ARG A 158 14.58 -0.78 -6.55
C ARG A 158 14.49 -0.62 -8.06
N ASN A 159 14.75 0.59 -8.54
CA ASN A 159 14.98 0.83 -9.95
C ASN A 159 16.17 -0.04 -10.39
N LYS A 160 15.86 -1.12 -11.10
CA LYS A 160 16.83 -1.71 -12.01
C LYS A 160 16.87 -0.79 -13.23
N THR A 161 17.57 0.33 -13.12
CA THR A 161 18.10 1.04 -14.29
C THR A 161 19.17 0.17 -14.95
N GLY A 162 18.77 -1.01 -15.43
CA GLY A 162 19.42 -1.62 -16.56
C GLY A 162 18.85 -0.93 -17.78
N LYS A 163 19.70 -0.56 -18.74
CA LYS A 163 19.21 -0.37 -20.10
C LYS A 163 18.43 -1.65 -20.44
N VAL A 164 17.14 -1.52 -20.63
CA VAL A 164 16.39 -2.59 -21.28
C VAL A 164 16.89 -2.52 -22.72
N ASP A 165 17.77 -3.44 -23.09
CA ASP A 165 18.26 -3.56 -24.46
C ASP A 165 17.11 -4.13 -25.29
N TYR A 166 16.22 -3.23 -25.70
CA TYR A 166 15.26 -3.53 -26.74
C TYR A 166 16.05 -3.69 -28.04
N TYR A 167 15.91 -4.86 -28.66
CA TYR A 167 16.42 -5.03 -30.01
C TYR A 167 15.62 -4.10 -30.94
N PRO A 168 16.29 -3.31 -31.79
CA PRO A 168 15.60 -2.50 -32.77
C PRO A 168 14.80 -3.40 -33.71
N GLU A 169 13.59 -2.94 -34.08
CA GLU A 169 12.72 -3.65 -35.02
C GLU A 169 13.32 -3.74 -36.43
N LYS A 170 14.25 -2.84 -36.75
CA LYS A 170 14.99 -2.78 -38.03
C LYS A 170 16.41 -3.25 -37.83
N ARG A 171 16.91 -4.01 -38.80
CA ARG A 171 18.32 -4.42 -38.79
C ARG A 171 19.13 -3.35 -39.50
N GLU A 172 20.28 -2.98 -38.94
CA GLU A 172 21.13 -1.97 -39.59
C GLU A 172 21.80 -2.49 -40.87
N ASN A 173 21.89 -3.82 -41.03
CA ASN A 173 22.63 -4.45 -42.12
C ASN A 173 21.79 -5.50 -42.85
N ASN A 174 21.93 -5.52 -44.18
CA ASN A 174 21.42 -6.59 -45.03
C ASN A 174 22.15 -7.91 -44.72
N ALA A 175 21.45 -9.03 -44.88
CA ALA A 175 22.03 -10.36 -44.72
C ALA A 175 21.77 -11.21 -45.96
N LEU A 176 22.82 -11.83 -46.51
CA LEU A 176 22.69 -12.86 -47.53
C LEU A 176 22.76 -14.23 -46.84
N ILE A 177 21.68 -14.99 -46.89
CA ILE A 177 21.62 -16.36 -46.42
C ILE A 177 21.67 -17.27 -47.64
N ASN A 178 22.71 -18.09 -47.74
CA ASN A 178 22.80 -19.15 -48.73
C ASN A 178 22.75 -20.51 -48.01
N TYR A 179 21.87 -21.39 -48.46
CA TYR A 179 21.85 -22.78 -47.99
C TYR A 179 21.72 -23.74 -49.16
N SER A 180 22.35 -24.89 -49.01
CA SER A 180 22.46 -25.90 -50.06
C SER A 180 22.31 -27.29 -49.44
N ASP A 181 21.36 -28.06 -49.99
CA ASP A 181 21.06 -29.41 -49.56
C ASP A 181 21.33 -30.40 -50.70
N ALA A 182 22.08 -31.46 -50.41
CA ALA A 182 22.37 -32.53 -51.35
C ALA A 182 21.88 -33.87 -50.78
N TYR A 183 21.04 -34.55 -51.55
CA TYR A 183 20.50 -35.87 -51.22
C TYR A 183 21.00 -36.87 -52.25
N VAL A 184 21.62 -37.95 -51.76
CA VAL A 184 22.09 -39.06 -52.58
C VAL A 184 21.41 -40.32 -52.08
N TYR A 185 20.80 -41.05 -53.01
CA TYR A 185 20.18 -42.34 -52.72
C TYR A 185 20.62 -43.37 -53.76
N THR A 186 20.83 -44.60 -53.29
CA THR A 186 21.15 -45.77 -54.11
C THR A 186 20.35 -46.96 -53.60
N ASP A 187 19.75 -47.73 -54.50
CA ASP A 187 18.98 -48.93 -54.18
C ASP A 187 19.71 -50.22 -54.59
N SER A 188 19.16 -51.37 -54.19
CA SER A 188 19.68 -52.70 -54.50
C SER A 188 19.64 -53.05 -55.99
N ASP A 189 18.85 -52.31 -56.77
CA ASP A 189 18.71 -52.49 -58.21
C ASP A 189 19.70 -51.60 -58.99
N ASN A 190 20.67 -51.02 -58.27
CA ASN A 190 21.76 -50.20 -58.78
C ASN A 190 21.27 -48.89 -59.44
N ASN A 191 20.08 -48.43 -59.07
CA ASN A 191 19.58 -47.12 -59.46
C ASN A 191 20.09 -46.07 -58.47
N SER A 192 20.72 -45.02 -58.97
CA SER A 192 21.29 -43.95 -58.16
C SER A 192 20.66 -42.63 -58.54
N ASN A 193 20.19 -41.87 -57.54
CA ASN A 193 19.65 -40.54 -57.74
C ASN A 193 20.41 -39.53 -56.88
N VAL A 194 20.71 -38.38 -57.49
CA VAL A 194 21.33 -37.25 -56.81
C VAL A 194 20.40 -36.06 -57.01
N ASN A 195 19.89 -35.54 -55.91
CA ASN A 195 19.16 -34.28 -55.91
C ASN A 195 19.96 -33.22 -55.17
N TRP A 196 20.17 -32.08 -55.80
CA TRP A 196 20.88 -30.95 -55.21
C TRP A 196 20.02 -29.70 -55.32
N THR A 197 19.77 -29.05 -54.18
CA THR A 197 18.96 -27.84 -54.10
C THR A 197 19.79 -26.73 -53.46
N ASN A 198 19.81 -25.55 -54.09
CA ASN A 198 20.50 -24.38 -53.59
C ASN A 198 19.53 -23.20 -53.55
N ASN A 199 19.46 -22.52 -52.42
CA ASN A 199 18.59 -21.38 -52.21
C ASN A 199 19.38 -20.23 -51.57
N ALA A 200 19.15 -19.03 -52.10
CA ALA A 200 19.71 -17.80 -51.56
C ALA A 200 18.58 -16.82 -51.23
N VAL A 201 18.62 -16.28 -50.01
CA VAL A 201 17.68 -15.25 -49.53
C VAL A 201 18.50 -14.02 -49.16
N LEU A 202 18.18 -12.89 -49.78
CA LEU A 202 18.70 -11.59 -49.37
C LEU A 202 17.68 -10.92 -48.44
N GLY A 203 18.02 -10.84 -47.16
CA GLY A 203 17.27 -10.08 -46.16
C GLY A 203 17.58 -8.59 -46.29
N LEU A 204 16.53 -7.79 -46.47
CA LEU A 204 16.56 -6.32 -46.43
C LEU A 204 16.50 -5.82 -44.97
N PRO A 205 16.89 -4.57 -44.70
CA PRO A 205 16.99 -4.03 -43.35
C PRO A 205 15.62 -3.64 -42.74
#